data_AF-A0A2T2TQ03-F1
#
_entry.id   AF-A0A2T2TQ03-F1
#
_cell.length_a   1.000
_cell.length_b   1.000
_cell.length_c   1.000
_cell.angle_alpha   90.00
_cell.angle_beta   90.00
_cell.angle_gamma   90.00
#
_symmetry.space_group_name_H-M   'P 1'
#
loop_
_entity.id
_entity.type
_entity.pdbx_description
1 polymer ?
#
loop_
_entity_poly.entity_id
_entity_poly.type
_entity_poly.pdbx_seq_one_letter_code
_entity_poly.pdbx_strand_id
1 'polypeptide(L)' 'PNPVDGLDASEGTYYCTTSDHYFDTPDTHVDRHDLEQIACPHCGSMQVLRTDTGAPTKQVKDYRVNG' A
#
# COMPACT_ATOMS: atom_id res chain seq x y z
N PRO A 1 0.84 -10.63 -1.79
CA PRO A 1 0.18 -10.45 -0.48
C PRO A 1 -1.32 -10.59 -0.64
N ASN A 2 -1.97 -11.31 0.28
CA ASN A 2 -3.41 -11.49 0.23
C ASN A 2 -4.11 -10.25 0.80
N PRO A 3 -5.32 -9.91 0.32
CA PRO A 3 -6.12 -8.87 0.92
C PRO A 3 -6.42 -9.15 2.40
N VAL A 4 -6.51 -8.10 3.20
CA VAL A 4 -6.95 -8.18 4.60
C VAL A 4 -8.44 -7.82 4.68
N ASP A 5 -9.23 -8.71 5.27
CA ASP A 5 -10.65 -8.47 5.52
C ASP A 5 -10.87 -7.58 6.76
N GLY A 6 -11.98 -6.83 6.78
CA GLY A 6 -12.41 -6.07 7.96
C GLY A 6 -11.84 -4.66 8.09
N LEU A 7 -11.23 -4.10 7.04
CA LEU A 7 -10.89 -2.68 6.98
C LEU A 7 -12.15 -1.82 6.75
N ASP A 8 -12.22 -0.68 7.41
CA ASP A 8 -13.31 0.26 7.25
C ASP A 8 -12.92 1.37 6.25
N ALA A 9 -13.52 1.34 5.06
CA ALA A 9 -13.28 2.34 4.03
C ALA A 9 -13.80 3.75 4.40
N SER A 10 -14.59 3.88 5.47
CA SER A 10 -15.03 5.18 5.99
C SER A 10 -14.01 5.85 6.91
N GLU A 11 -13.05 5.10 7.46
CA GLU A 11 -11.98 5.67 8.31
C GLU A 11 -10.80 6.22 7.51
N GLY A 12 -10.65 5.81 6.25
CA GLY A 12 -9.70 6.38 5.29
C GLY A 12 -9.53 5.53 4.04
N THR A 13 -8.95 6.10 3.00
CA THR A 13 -8.72 5.43 1.70
C THR A 13 -7.63 4.35 1.78
N TYR A 14 -6.67 4.54 2.67
CA TYR A 14 -5.52 3.66 2.86
C TYR A 14 -5.38 3.28 4.33
N TYR A 15 -4.80 2.11 4.57
CA TYR A 15 -4.46 1.63 5.89
C TYR A 15 -3.00 1.19 5.93
N CYS A 16 -2.25 1.65 6.94
CA CYS A 16 -0.86 1.25 7.15
C CYS A 16 -0.80 0.13 8.17
N THR A 17 -0.37 -1.06 7.74
CA THR A 17 -0.22 -2.22 8.64
C THR A 17 0.97 -2.12 9.61
N THR A 18 1.88 -1.16 9.39
CA THR A 18 3.07 -0.97 10.25
C THR A 18 2.77 -0.09 11.46
N SER A 19 1.99 0.98 11.24
CA SER A 19 1.64 1.97 12.27
C SER A 19 0.15 1.94 12.63
N ASP A 20 -0.57 0.93 12.17
CA ASP A 20 -1.96 0.61 12.51
C ASP A 20 -2.92 1.82 12.50
N HIS A 21 -2.97 2.53 11.37
CA HIS A 21 -3.90 3.66 11.20
C HIS A 21 -4.33 3.87 9.75
N TYR A 22 -5.44 4.58 9.63
CA TYR A 22 -6.06 5.00 8.38
C TYR A 22 -5.58 6.39 7.94
N PHE A 23 -5.50 6.60 6.63
CA PHE A 23 -5.13 7.89 6.04
C PHE A 23 -5.66 8.01 4.61
N ASP A 24 -5.83 9.24 4.13
CA ASP A 24 -6.35 9.51 2.78
C ASP A 24 -5.29 9.98 1.80
N THR A 25 -4.27 10.69 2.29
CA THR A 25 -3.23 11.26 1.44
C THR A 25 -1.93 10.49 1.63
N PRO A 26 -1.56 9.59 0.70
CA PRO A 26 -0.31 8.87 0.77
C PRO A 26 0.88 9.74 0.40
N ASP A 27 2.04 9.40 0.95
CA ASP A 27 3.32 9.80 0.36
C ASP A 27 3.75 8.78 -0.70
N THR A 28 4.73 9.16 -1.51
CA THR A 28 5.35 8.27 -2.51
C THR A 28 6.82 8.05 -2.20
N HIS A 29 7.30 6.82 -2.32
CA HIS A 29 8.70 6.45 -2.19
C HIS A 29 9.19 5.72 -3.43
N VAL A 30 10.35 6.10 -3.96
CA VAL A 30 10.98 5.39 -5.07
C VAL A 30 11.79 4.23 -4.52
N ASP A 31 11.48 3.00 -4.93
CA ASP A 31 12.22 1.83 -4.48
C ASP A 31 13.57 1.68 -5.19
N ARG A 32 14.37 0.69 -4.79
CA ARG A 32 15.69 0.37 -5.40
C ARG A 32 15.64 -0.02 -6.89
N HIS A 33 14.46 -0.04 -7.48
CA HIS A 33 14.21 -0.41 -8.85
C HIS A 33 13.56 0.74 -9.64
N ASP A 34 13.63 1.96 -9.12
CA ASP A 34 13.08 3.17 -9.72
C ASP A 34 11.55 3.11 -9.91
N LEU A 35 10.86 2.31 -9.10
CA LEU A 35 9.40 2.24 -9.09
C LEU A 35 8.84 3.11 -7.97
N GLU A 36 7.92 4.00 -8.32
CA GLU A 36 7.17 4.79 -7.35
C GLU A 36 6.17 3.89 -6.60
N GLN A 37 6.27 3.89 -5.27
CA GLN A 37 5.45 3.10 -4.36
C GLN A 37 4.67 4.03 -3.43
N ILE A 38 3.44 3.65 -3.11
CA ILE A 38 2.68 4.31 -2.05
C ILE A 38 3.31 4.00 -0.69
N ALA A 39 3.50 5.03 0.11
CA ALA A 39 4.02 4.96 1.47
C ALA A 39 3.10 5.69 2.45
N CYS A 40 3.13 5.24 3.70
CA CYS A 40 2.45 5.92 4.80
C CYS A 40 3.17 7.23 5.11
N PRO A 41 2.47 8.39 5.15
CA PRO A 41 3.09 9.68 5.41
C PRO A 41 3.60 9.83 6.85
N HIS A 42 3.09 9.01 7.79
CA HIS A 42 3.49 9.08 9.19
C HIS A 42 4.76 8.30 9.49
N CYS A 43 4.90 7.07 8.96
CA CYS A 43 6.02 6.18 9.30
C CYS A 43 6.94 5.86 8.11
N GLY A 44 6.62 6.31 6.90
CA GLY A 44 7.37 6.01 5.67
C GLY A 44 7.25 4.56 5.18
N SER A 45 6.47 3.71 5.87
CA SER A 45 6.33 2.31 5.47
C SER A 45 5.52 2.16 4.18
N MET A 46 6.01 1.31 3.28
CA MET A 46 5.30 0.90 2.05
C MET A 46 4.31 -0.26 2.29
N GLN A 47 4.11 -0.69 3.54
CA GLN A 47 3.17 -1.76 3.90
C GLN A 47 1.74 -1.20 4.01
N VAL A 48 1.27 -0.65 2.90
CA VAL A 48 -0.02 0.05 2.76
C VAL A 48 -1.01 -0.82 2.01
N LEU A 49 -2.25 -0.86 2.50
CA LEU A 49 -3.39 -1.53 1.88
C LEU A 49 -4.41 -0.49 1.44
N ARG A 50 -5.16 -0.78 0.38
CA ARG A 50 -6.40 -0.07 0.07
C ARG A 50 -7.50 -0.60 0.98
N THR A 51 -8.23 0.29 1.64
CA THR A 51 -9.27 -0.11 2.59
C THR A 51 -10.50 -0.69 1.91
N ASP A 52 -10.82 -0.21 0.70
CA ASP A 52 -11.93 -0.67 -0.14
C ASP A 52 -11.89 -2.16 -0.47
N THR A 53 -10.70 -2.73 -0.57
CA THR A 53 -10.46 -4.08 -1.10
C THR A 53 -9.57 -4.92 -0.20
N GLY A 54 -8.93 -4.32 0.81
CA GLY A 54 -7.87 -4.95 1.59
C GLY A 54 -6.58 -5.18 0.81
N ALA A 55 -6.52 -4.82 -0.48
CA ALA A 55 -5.43 -5.18 -1.37
C ALA A 55 -4.16 -4.36 -1.10
N PRO A 56 -2.96 -4.96 -1.16
CA PRO A 56 -1.71 -4.24 -1.03
C PRO A 56 -1.51 -3.25 -2.17
N THR A 57 -1.02 -2.04 -1.86
CA THR A 57 -0.68 -1.03 -2.87
C THR A 57 0.70 -1.24 -3.50
N LYS A 58 1.52 -2.10 -2.88
CA LYS A 58 2.87 -2.39 -3.32
C LYS A 58 2.88 -2.96 -4.73
N GLN A 59 3.48 -2.24 -5.65
CA GLN A 59 3.70 -2.70 -7.02
C GLN A 59 4.88 -3.66 -7.01
N VAL A 60 4.61 -4.92 -7.35
CA VAL A 60 5.67 -5.87 -7.65
C VAL A 60 6.10 -5.70 -9.10
N LYS A 61 7.39 -5.88 -9.38
CA LYS A 61 7.86 -6.03 -10.76
C LYS A 61 7.06 -7.15 -11.42
N ASP A 62 6.43 -6.85 -12.55
CA ASP A 62 5.87 -7.88 -13.40
C ASP A 62 7.04 -8.62 -14.06
N TYR A 63 7.45 -9.74 -13.46
CA TYR A 63 8.46 -10.64 -14.03
C TYR A 63 7.85 -11.62 -15.03
N ARG A 64 6.64 -11.41 -15.56
CA ARG A 64 6.11 -12.21 -16.66
C ARG A 64 7.05 -12.10 -17.85
N VAL A 65 7.94 -13.08 -17.94
CA VAL A 65 8.58 -13.50 -19.17
C VAL A 65 7.44 -13.86 -20.11
N ASN A 66 7.22 -13.07 -21.17
CA ASN A 66 6.52 -13.57 -22.34
C ASN A 66 7.37 -14.70 -22.92
N GLY A 67 7.09 -15.93 -22.47
CA GLY A 67 7.61 -17.16 -23.07
C GLY A 67 6.72 -17.61 -24.22
#